data_AF-A0A0F9HRM3-F1
#
_entry.id   AF-A0A0F9HRM3-F1
#
_cell.length_a   1.000
_cell.length_b   1.000
_cell.length_c   1.000
_cell.angle_alpha   90.00
_cell.angle_beta   90.00
_cell.angle_gamma   90.00
#
_symmetry.space_group_name_H-M   'P 1'
#
loop_
_entity.id
_entity.type
_entity.pdbx_description
1 polymer ?
#
loop_
_entity_poly.entity_id
_entity_poly.type
_entity_poly.pdbx_seq_one_letter_code
_entity_poly.pdbx_strand_id
1 'polypeptide(L)'
;MSKVFHHGGKFGDMIFALYTMKALGGGQLVVSDYHGVGWSLEIAETMRSFLLYQSYVKSVMLVDYDALDYGRVDYDLQHAEDDKNPEAFPEWHGGSWPGNCNIRKRYAVHFGVEYDPEAVWLTAPRTKQVDVAVHLPMRRSVRSAEDWDEILGGLSRLKVMVLGEEGLGTDSLLETADYINSAKVFLGVVSSCNALAEGLGKRRLVEQADGCYNVNVGGKMGLSINSLSNQEVVEMVETCCAV
;
A
#
# COMPACT_ATOMS: atom_id res chain seq x y z
N MET A 1 6.43 9.77 27.57
CA MET A 1 5.14 9.15 27.22
C MET A 1 5.23 8.63 25.79
N SER A 2 4.50 7.58 25.43
CA SER A 2 4.43 7.15 24.02
C SER A 2 3.64 8.18 23.24
N LYS A 3 4.09 8.52 22.03
CA LYS A 3 3.32 9.35 21.10
C LYS A 3 2.02 8.63 20.71
N VAL A 4 0.97 9.40 20.45
CA VAL A 4 -0.35 8.92 20.00
C VAL A 4 -0.61 9.47 18.60
N PHE A 5 -0.81 8.55 17.66
CA PHE A 5 -1.14 8.83 16.27
C PHE A 5 -2.62 8.49 16.05
N HIS A 6 -3.34 9.31 15.30
CA HIS A 6 -4.70 9.02 14.84
C HIS A 6 -4.73 8.88 13.32
N HIS A 7 -5.59 8.00 12.80
CA HIS A 7 -5.92 7.92 11.37
C HIS A 7 -7.41 7.61 11.18
N GLY A 8 -8.10 8.34 10.29
CA GLY A 8 -9.56 8.26 10.07
C GLY A 8 -10.04 7.06 9.25
N GLY A 9 -9.10 6.29 8.71
CA GLY A 9 -9.36 4.93 8.23
C GLY A 9 -9.66 4.82 6.73
N LYS A 10 -8.67 4.39 5.96
CA LYS A 10 -8.76 3.98 4.56
C LYS A 10 -7.59 3.02 4.36
N PHE A 11 -7.85 1.85 3.81
CA PHE A 11 -6.86 0.76 3.84
C PHE A 11 -5.51 1.15 3.23
N GLY A 12 -5.51 1.71 2.01
CA GLY A 12 -4.30 2.14 1.31
C GLY A 12 -3.61 3.32 2.00
N ASP A 13 -4.36 4.37 2.32
CA ASP A 13 -3.84 5.57 2.98
C ASP A 13 -3.21 5.24 4.34
N MET A 14 -3.81 4.34 5.12
CA MET A 14 -3.24 3.92 6.39
C MET A 14 -1.89 3.22 6.22
N ILE A 15 -1.74 2.36 5.19
CA ILE A 15 -0.45 1.72 4.88
C ILE A 15 0.63 2.77 4.54
N PHE A 16 0.26 3.83 3.81
CA PHE A 16 1.18 4.91 3.50
C PHE A 16 1.47 5.81 4.71
N ALA A 17 0.48 6.09 5.56
CA ALA A 17 0.63 6.90 6.77
C ALA A 17 1.62 6.29 7.77
N LEU A 18 1.77 4.96 7.78
CA LEU A 18 2.76 4.25 8.56
C LEU A 18 4.21 4.67 8.26
N TYR A 19 4.50 5.19 7.05
CA TYR A 19 5.80 5.77 6.72
C TYR A 19 6.12 6.95 7.65
N THR A 20 5.19 7.90 7.74
CA THR A 20 5.32 9.10 8.56
C THR A 20 5.35 8.74 10.04
N MET A 21 4.50 7.79 10.48
CA MET A 21 4.55 7.29 11.86
C MET A 21 5.92 6.73 12.24
N LYS A 22 6.55 5.93 11.35
CA LYS A 22 7.90 5.40 11.56
C LYS A 22 8.92 6.52 11.69
N ALA A 23 8.90 7.49 10.77
CA ALA A 23 9.84 8.60 10.77
C ALA A 23 9.70 9.51 12.01
N LEU A 24 8.48 9.65 12.54
CA LEU A 24 8.20 10.39 13.77
C LEU A 24 8.52 9.59 15.05
N GLY A 25 9.10 8.39 14.94
CA GLY A 25 9.59 7.59 16.05
C GLY A 25 8.61 6.55 16.60
N GLY A 26 7.44 6.38 15.98
CA GLY A 26 6.45 5.39 16.38
C GLY A 26 5.73 5.70 17.70
N GLY A 27 4.78 4.83 18.07
CA GLY A 27 3.93 5.03 19.25
C GLY A 27 2.65 4.19 19.22
N GLN A 28 1.61 4.68 19.87
CA GLN A 28 0.27 4.12 19.83
C GLN A 28 -0.47 4.63 18.59
N LEU A 29 -1.11 3.74 17.85
CA LEU A 29 -1.98 4.08 16.73
C LEU A 29 -3.45 3.95 17.16
N VAL A 30 -4.21 5.02 17.03
CA VAL A 30 -5.66 5.07 17.16
C VAL A 30 -6.25 5.10 15.76
N VAL A 31 -7.14 4.16 15.46
CA VAL A 31 -7.81 4.06 14.17
C VAL A 31 -9.30 4.23 14.42
N SER A 32 -9.91 5.17 13.69
CA SER A 32 -11.35 5.41 13.74
C SER A 32 -12.05 5.00 12.44
N ASP A 33 -13.37 5.10 12.43
CA ASP A 33 -14.24 4.81 11.30
C ASP A 33 -14.69 6.07 10.53
N TYR A 34 -13.98 7.21 10.71
CA TYR A 34 -14.29 8.52 10.12
C TYR A 34 -14.70 8.48 8.63
N HIS A 35 -14.05 7.67 7.80
CA HIS A 35 -14.33 7.65 6.36
C HIS A 35 -15.60 6.89 5.95
N GLY A 36 -16.14 5.99 6.79
CA GLY A 36 -17.43 5.31 6.66
C GLY A 36 -17.69 4.42 5.42
N VAL A 37 -17.42 4.87 4.20
CA VAL A 37 -17.76 4.14 2.96
C VAL A 37 -16.64 3.15 2.61
N GLY A 38 -16.96 1.85 2.66
CA GLY A 38 -15.98 0.79 2.39
C GLY A 38 -14.92 0.65 3.48
N TRP A 39 -15.16 1.24 4.65
CA TRP A 39 -14.31 1.18 5.83
C TRP A 39 -15.17 1.01 7.08
N SER A 40 -14.73 0.14 8.01
CA SER A 40 -15.38 -0.08 9.30
C SER A 40 -14.33 -0.51 10.32
N LEU A 41 -14.68 -0.47 11.61
CA LEU A 41 -13.79 -1.00 12.66
C LEU A 41 -13.58 -2.52 12.53
N GLU A 42 -14.53 -3.25 11.95
CA GLU A 42 -14.36 -4.67 11.62
C GLU A 42 -13.26 -4.85 10.57
N ILE A 43 -13.25 -4.04 9.50
CA ILE A 43 -12.18 -4.04 8.51
C ILE A 43 -10.86 -3.63 9.18
N ALA A 44 -10.85 -2.61 10.04
CA ALA A 44 -9.65 -2.19 10.77
C ALA A 44 -9.10 -3.31 11.67
N GLU A 45 -9.97 -4.12 12.29
CA GLU A 45 -9.59 -5.26 13.12
C GLU A 45 -8.82 -6.32 12.32
N THR A 46 -9.20 -6.56 11.05
CA THR A 46 -8.45 -7.48 10.16
C THR A 46 -7.00 -7.05 9.92
N MET A 47 -6.70 -5.76 10.13
CA MET A 47 -5.36 -5.18 9.96
C MET A 47 -4.55 -5.19 11.26
N ARG A 48 -5.18 -5.43 12.43
CA ARG A 48 -4.55 -5.28 13.75
C ARG A 48 -3.23 -6.05 13.86
N SER A 49 -3.23 -7.32 13.48
CA SER A 49 -2.03 -8.17 13.55
C SER A 49 -0.90 -7.64 12.68
N PHE A 50 -1.22 -7.11 11.50
CA PHE A 50 -0.24 -6.48 10.62
C PHE A 50 0.32 -5.19 11.20
N LEU A 51 -0.55 -4.33 11.73
CA LEU A 51 -0.16 -3.07 12.36
C LEU A 51 0.76 -3.31 13.56
N LEU A 52 0.43 -4.27 14.42
CA LEU A 52 1.25 -4.64 15.58
C LEU A 52 2.55 -5.36 15.21
N TYR A 53 2.67 -5.90 13.99
CA TYR A 53 3.92 -6.49 13.51
C TYR A 53 5.00 -5.43 13.26
N GLN A 54 4.62 -4.17 13.07
CA GLN A 54 5.56 -3.07 12.85
C GLN A 54 6.26 -2.69 14.16
N SER A 55 7.58 -2.79 14.22
CA SER A 55 8.35 -2.57 15.48
C SER A 55 8.19 -1.19 16.13
N TYR A 56 7.75 -0.20 15.34
CA TYR A 56 7.48 1.17 15.78
C TYR A 56 6.01 1.39 16.20
N VAL A 57 5.10 0.44 15.96
CA VAL A 57 3.72 0.48 16.48
C VAL A 57 3.69 -0.27 17.82
N LYS A 58 3.42 0.44 18.91
CA LYS A 58 3.44 -0.10 20.28
C LYS A 58 2.09 -0.67 20.71
N SER A 59 1.01 -0.11 20.21
CA SER A 59 -0.35 -0.57 20.45
C SER A 59 -1.27 -0.03 19.36
N VAL A 60 -2.39 -0.72 19.14
CA VAL A 60 -3.45 -0.31 18.22
C VAL A 60 -4.75 -0.23 18.99
N MET A 61 -5.40 0.91 18.94
CA MET A 61 -6.73 1.14 19.53
C MET A 61 -7.71 1.43 18.40
N LEU A 62 -8.83 0.71 18.38
CA LEU A 62 -9.92 0.96 17.46
C LEU A 62 -11.03 1.64 18.24
N VAL A 63 -11.52 2.78 17.73
CA VAL A 63 -12.55 3.57 18.40
C VAL A 63 -13.54 4.08 17.38
N ASP A 64 -14.81 4.18 17.75
CA ASP A 64 -15.77 4.95 16.97
C ASP A 64 -15.29 6.41 16.90
N TYR A 65 -15.48 7.06 15.76
CA TYR A 65 -15.03 8.42 15.54
C TYR A 65 -15.58 9.40 16.59
N ASP A 66 -16.84 9.25 16.98
CA ASP A 66 -17.49 10.08 18.00
C ASP A 66 -16.91 9.89 19.42
N ALA A 67 -16.20 8.78 19.65
CA ALA A 67 -15.54 8.47 20.92
C ALA A 67 -14.06 8.91 20.96
N LEU A 68 -13.55 9.52 19.89
CA LEU A 68 -12.16 9.94 19.78
C LEU A 68 -11.86 11.15 20.68
N ASP A 69 -10.94 10.96 21.64
CA ASP A 69 -10.42 12.04 22.47
C ASP A 69 -9.21 12.70 21.79
N TYR A 70 -9.48 13.74 20.99
CA TYR A 70 -8.46 14.54 20.31
C TYR A 70 -7.45 15.19 21.26
N GLY A 71 -7.82 15.44 22.52
CA GLY A 71 -6.90 16.01 23.52
C GLY A 71 -5.72 15.10 23.84
N ARG A 72 -5.77 13.83 23.42
CA ARG A 72 -4.73 12.82 23.63
C ARG A 72 -3.97 12.44 22.36
N VAL A 73 -4.30 13.04 21.21
CA VAL A 73 -3.66 12.77 19.92
C VAL A 73 -2.50 13.75 19.71
N ASP A 74 -1.28 13.23 19.57
CA ASP A 74 -0.10 14.06 19.24
C ASP A 74 -0.02 14.34 17.74
N TYR A 75 -0.42 13.38 16.90
CA TYR A 75 -0.39 13.47 15.44
C TYR A 75 -1.68 12.93 14.84
N ASP A 76 -2.53 13.80 14.33
CA ASP A 76 -3.69 13.38 13.55
C ASP A 76 -3.32 13.25 12.07
N LEU A 77 -2.97 12.03 11.66
CA LEU A 77 -2.51 11.72 10.31
C LEU A 77 -3.58 12.04 9.25
N GLN A 78 -4.86 12.12 9.64
CA GLN A 78 -5.96 12.50 8.74
C GLN A 78 -5.74 13.87 8.08
N HIS A 79 -5.12 14.82 8.78
CA HIS A 79 -4.90 16.18 8.27
C HIS A 79 -3.98 16.25 7.04
N ALA A 80 -3.22 15.18 6.75
CA ALA A 80 -2.49 15.10 5.49
C ALA A 80 -3.42 15.12 4.26
N GLU A 81 -4.69 14.73 4.39
CA GLU A 81 -5.65 14.85 3.28
C GLU A 81 -5.99 16.31 2.94
N ASP A 82 -5.87 17.22 3.91
CA ASP A 82 -6.22 18.64 3.78
C ASP A 82 -5.07 19.53 3.31
N ASP A 83 -3.83 19.03 3.35
CA ASP A 83 -2.66 19.75 2.86
C ASP A 83 -2.83 20.03 1.36
N LYS A 84 -2.78 21.29 0.94
CA LYS A 84 -2.87 21.69 -0.48
C LYS A 84 -1.70 22.59 -0.84
N ASN A 85 -0.48 22.11 -0.61
CA ASN A 85 0.74 22.85 -0.95
C ASN A 85 1.24 22.55 -2.38
N PRO A 86 0.87 23.34 -3.41
CA PRO A 86 1.29 23.06 -4.79
C PRO A 86 2.82 23.10 -4.99
N GLU A 87 3.55 23.85 -4.16
CA GLU A 87 5.02 23.91 -4.26
C GLU A 87 5.68 22.58 -3.85
N ALA A 88 5.07 21.87 -2.90
CA ALA A 88 5.53 20.55 -2.49
C ALA A 88 5.13 19.44 -3.48
N PHE A 89 4.13 19.69 -4.33
CA PHE A 89 3.61 18.73 -5.30
C PHE A 89 3.62 19.31 -6.72
N PRO A 90 4.80 19.58 -7.31
CA PRO A 90 4.88 20.09 -8.68
C PRO A 90 4.30 19.12 -9.73
N GLU A 91 4.17 17.84 -9.38
CA GLU A 91 3.45 16.87 -10.21
C GLU A 91 1.96 17.21 -10.36
N TRP A 92 1.36 17.92 -9.40
CA TRP A 92 -0.06 18.24 -9.41
C TRP A 92 -0.40 19.20 -10.55
N HIS A 93 -1.29 18.78 -11.44
CA HIS A 93 -1.65 19.50 -12.66
C HIS A 93 -3.13 19.95 -12.68
N GLY A 94 -3.75 20.10 -11.50
CA GLY A 94 -5.15 20.54 -11.33
C GLY A 94 -6.16 19.38 -11.29
N GLY A 95 -7.43 19.69 -11.03
CA GLY A 95 -8.52 18.71 -10.84
C GLY A 95 -8.96 18.56 -9.38
N SER A 96 -9.47 17.38 -9.00
CA SER A 96 -9.80 17.06 -7.61
C SER A 96 -8.52 16.73 -6.82
N TRP A 97 -8.27 17.47 -5.73
CA TRP A 97 -7.23 17.13 -4.75
C TRP A 97 -7.53 15.76 -4.09
N PRO A 98 -6.53 14.89 -3.83
CA PRO A 98 -5.08 15.03 -4.10
C PRO A 98 -4.64 14.65 -5.52
N GLY A 99 -5.55 14.30 -6.41
CA GLY A 99 -5.28 13.96 -7.80
C GLY A 99 -4.17 12.92 -7.94
N ASN A 100 -3.05 13.33 -8.51
CA ASN A 100 -1.87 12.52 -8.78
C ASN A 100 -0.72 12.68 -7.78
N CYS A 101 -0.94 13.36 -6.66
CA CYS A 101 0.09 13.47 -5.62
C CYS A 101 0.31 12.11 -4.97
N ASN A 102 1.57 11.67 -4.86
CA ASN A 102 1.88 10.42 -4.16
C ASN A 102 1.41 10.48 -2.70
N ILE A 103 0.60 9.50 -2.27
CA ILE A 103 -0.01 9.51 -0.94
C ILE A 103 1.06 9.57 0.16
N ARG A 104 2.10 8.72 0.08
CA ARG A 104 3.20 8.70 1.06
C ARG A 104 3.91 10.05 1.15
N LYS A 105 4.22 10.67 0.00
CA LYS A 105 4.82 12.01 -0.05
C LYS A 105 3.93 13.05 0.63
N ARG A 106 2.61 12.97 0.45
CA ARG A 106 1.64 13.86 1.10
C ARG A 106 1.70 13.77 2.63
N TYR A 107 1.69 12.56 3.17
CA TYR A 107 1.89 12.35 4.61
C TYR A 107 3.28 12.82 5.08
N ALA A 108 4.34 12.64 4.28
CA ALA A 108 5.68 13.08 4.69
C ALA A 108 5.76 14.61 4.78
N VAL A 109 5.35 15.30 3.72
CA VAL A 109 5.37 16.77 3.62
C VAL A 109 4.56 17.42 4.72
N HIS A 110 3.31 16.98 4.92
CA HIS A 110 2.40 17.59 5.90
C HIS A 110 2.99 17.60 7.32
N PHE A 111 3.70 16.53 7.68
CA PHE A 111 4.29 16.36 9.01
C PHE A 111 5.76 16.75 9.10
N GLY A 112 6.31 17.43 8.07
CA GLY A 112 7.70 17.88 8.06
C GLY A 112 8.71 16.73 8.10
N VAL A 113 8.34 15.58 7.55
CA VAL A 113 9.19 14.38 7.44
C VAL A 113 9.84 14.36 6.06
N GLU A 114 11.12 13.98 6.01
CA GLU A 114 11.84 13.78 4.75
C GLU A 114 11.17 12.66 3.93
N TYR A 115 10.90 12.92 2.65
CA TYR A 115 10.35 11.93 1.73
C TYR A 115 11.47 11.23 0.96
N ASP A 116 11.64 9.93 1.22
CA ASP A 116 12.52 9.06 0.44
C ASP A 116 11.67 8.03 -0.33
N PRO A 117 11.61 8.11 -1.68
CA PRO A 117 10.83 7.18 -2.49
C PRO A 117 11.32 5.72 -2.39
N GLU A 118 12.55 5.48 -1.96
CA GLU A 118 13.17 4.15 -1.89
C GLU A 118 13.22 3.58 -0.46
N ALA A 119 12.76 4.34 0.54
CA ALA A 119 12.73 3.89 1.92
C ALA A 119 11.81 2.67 2.11
N VAL A 120 12.27 1.72 2.92
CA VAL A 120 11.47 0.59 3.41
C VAL A 120 10.89 0.96 4.76
N TRP A 121 9.56 1.04 4.86
CA TRP A 121 8.88 1.42 6.10
C TRP A 121 8.05 0.30 6.74
N LEU A 122 7.71 -0.74 5.99
CA LEU A 122 6.95 -1.88 6.50
C LEU A 122 7.86 -3.08 6.76
N THR A 123 7.36 -3.97 7.61
CA THR A 123 7.90 -5.27 7.90
C THR A 123 6.79 -6.30 7.86
N ALA A 124 7.11 -7.53 7.45
CA ALA A 124 6.21 -8.66 7.44
C ALA A 124 7.02 -9.95 7.63
N PRO A 125 6.37 -11.08 7.97
CA PRO A 125 7.00 -12.39 7.94
C PRO A 125 7.50 -12.72 6.53
N ARG A 126 8.35 -13.74 6.41
CA ARG A 126 8.84 -14.24 5.13
C ARG A 126 8.85 -15.77 5.13
N THR A 127 7.68 -16.36 5.30
CA THR A 127 7.51 -17.78 5.61
C THR A 127 6.96 -18.60 4.45
N LYS A 128 6.46 -17.94 3.40
CA LYS A 128 5.80 -18.61 2.27
C LYS A 128 6.83 -19.03 1.21
N GLN A 129 6.49 -20.04 0.42
CA GLN A 129 7.29 -20.48 -0.74
C GLN A 129 6.59 -20.11 -2.03
N VAL A 130 6.77 -18.86 -2.47
CA VAL A 130 6.12 -18.28 -3.64
C VAL A 130 7.17 -17.52 -4.44
N ASP A 131 7.13 -17.62 -5.76
CA ASP A 131 8.01 -16.86 -6.66
C ASP A 131 7.39 -15.49 -6.97
N VAL A 132 6.09 -15.47 -7.27
CA VAL A 132 5.33 -14.29 -7.70
C VAL A 132 4.08 -14.12 -6.86
N ALA A 133 3.93 -12.96 -6.22
CA ALA A 133 2.68 -12.56 -5.61
C ALA A 133 1.90 -11.67 -6.59
N VAL A 134 0.66 -12.03 -6.88
CA VAL A 134 -0.18 -11.37 -7.88
C VAL A 134 -1.41 -10.74 -7.23
N HIS A 135 -1.77 -9.50 -7.57
CA HIS A 135 -3.03 -8.90 -7.14
C HIS A 135 -3.65 -8.05 -8.26
N LEU A 136 -4.85 -8.46 -8.71
CA LEU A 136 -5.49 -7.98 -9.94
C LEU A 136 -6.96 -7.59 -9.72
N PRO A 137 -7.25 -6.54 -8.93
CA PRO A 137 -8.60 -5.98 -8.87
C PRO A 137 -8.98 -5.41 -10.24
N MET A 138 -9.78 -6.17 -10.99
CA MET A 138 -10.10 -5.90 -12.41
C MET A 138 -10.70 -4.51 -12.65
N ARG A 139 -11.37 -3.91 -11.65
CA ARG A 139 -11.91 -2.53 -11.75
C ARG A 139 -10.84 -1.45 -11.94
N ARG A 140 -9.56 -1.77 -11.71
CA ARG A 140 -8.40 -0.88 -11.86
C ARG A 140 -7.39 -1.39 -12.90
N SER A 141 -7.76 -2.41 -13.66
CA SER A 141 -6.97 -2.95 -14.76
C SER A 141 -7.22 -2.14 -16.03
N VAL A 142 -6.16 -1.89 -16.81
CA VAL A 142 -6.28 -1.43 -18.22
C VAL A 142 -6.15 -2.59 -19.21
N ARG A 143 -5.64 -3.74 -18.76
CA ARG A 143 -5.67 -5.01 -19.48
C ARG A 143 -7.01 -5.71 -19.35
N SER A 144 -7.37 -6.46 -20.39
CA SER A 144 -8.55 -7.33 -20.38
C SER A 144 -8.33 -8.54 -19.45
N ALA A 145 -9.41 -9.29 -19.17
CA ALA A 145 -9.28 -10.54 -18.43
C ALA A 145 -8.45 -11.56 -19.23
N GLU A 146 -8.66 -11.60 -20.56
CA GLU A 146 -7.95 -12.47 -21.49
C GLU A 146 -6.44 -12.16 -21.52
N ASP A 147 -6.05 -10.88 -21.46
CA ASP A 147 -4.64 -10.48 -21.34
C ASP A 147 -4.01 -11.02 -20.05
N TRP A 148 -4.72 -10.91 -18.93
CA TRP A 148 -4.23 -11.43 -17.65
C TRP A 148 -4.17 -12.96 -17.63
N ASP A 149 -5.12 -13.64 -18.25
CA ASP A 149 -5.09 -15.10 -18.41
C ASP A 149 -3.88 -15.54 -19.24
N GLU A 150 -3.55 -14.82 -20.31
CA GLU A 150 -2.35 -15.07 -21.12
C GLU A 150 -1.07 -14.89 -20.30
N ILE A 151 -0.95 -13.77 -19.56
CA ILE A 151 0.19 -13.50 -18.69
C ILE A 151 0.34 -14.61 -17.64
N LEU A 152 -0.75 -14.94 -16.93
CA LEU A 152 -0.73 -15.97 -15.89
C LEU A 152 -0.40 -17.37 -16.45
N GLY A 153 -0.91 -17.69 -17.65
CA GLY A 153 -0.56 -18.91 -18.37
C GLY A 153 0.93 -18.98 -18.74
N GLY A 154 1.51 -17.85 -19.13
CA GLY A 154 2.95 -17.71 -19.40
C GLY A 154 3.82 -17.96 -18.15
N LEU A 155 3.30 -17.69 -16.95
CA LEU A 155 4.00 -17.89 -15.68
C LEU A 155 3.87 -19.31 -15.09
N SER A 156 3.33 -20.27 -15.85
CA SER A 156 3.02 -21.64 -15.39
C SER A 156 4.20 -22.45 -14.79
N ARG A 157 5.45 -22.02 -15.01
CA ARG A 157 6.65 -22.65 -14.43
C ARG A 157 7.04 -22.10 -13.06
N LEU A 158 6.42 -21.01 -12.62
CA LEU A 158 6.69 -20.34 -11.36
C LEU A 158 5.63 -20.67 -10.32
N LYS A 159 5.98 -20.58 -9.02
CA LYS A 159 5.00 -20.64 -7.95
C LYS A 159 4.29 -19.30 -7.83
N VAL A 160 3.16 -19.15 -8.52
CA VAL A 160 2.33 -17.95 -8.51
C VAL A 160 1.27 -18.05 -7.41
N MET A 161 1.13 -17.00 -6.61
CA MET A 161 0.02 -16.84 -5.66
C MET A 161 -0.81 -15.62 -6.05
N VAL A 162 -2.06 -15.85 -6.44
CA VAL A 162 -3.04 -14.78 -6.65
C VAL A 162 -3.67 -14.44 -5.31
N LEU A 163 -3.40 -13.23 -4.85
CA LEU A 163 -3.94 -12.67 -3.61
C LEU A 163 -5.33 -12.12 -3.91
N GLY A 164 -6.34 -12.57 -3.18
CA GLY A 164 -7.70 -12.00 -3.09
C GLY A 164 -8.50 -11.79 -4.39
N GLU A 165 -9.78 -12.19 -4.39
CA GLU A 165 -10.83 -11.42 -5.08
C GLU A 165 -11.18 -10.21 -4.20
N GLU A 166 -11.72 -9.12 -4.75
CA GLU A 166 -11.95 -7.88 -4.00
C GLU A 166 -12.74 -8.07 -2.69
N GLY A 167 -12.02 -8.14 -1.58
CA GLY A 167 -12.56 -8.38 -0.25
C GLY A 167 -11.66 -9.37 0.47
N LEU A 168 -11.06 -8.96 1.58
CA LEU A 168 -10.17 -9.78 2.40
C LEU A 168 -10.93 -11.02 2.90
N GLY A 169 -10.94 -12.09 2.09
CA GLY A 169 -11.50 -13.37 2.47
C GLY A 169 -10.62 -13.98 3.55
N THR A 170 -11.07 -13.94 4.81
CA THR A 170 -10.59 -14.67 6.01
C THR A 170 -9.09 -14.64 6.39
N ASP A 171 -8.20 -14.24 5.49
CA ASP A 171 -6.76 -14.19 5.68
C ASP A 171 -6.39 -12.78 6.12
N SER A 172 -5.84 -12.65 7.33
CA SER A 172 -5.45 -11.36 7.90
C SER A 172 -4.49 -10.62 6.96
N LEU A 173 -4.52 -9.28 6.96
CA LEU A 173 -3.58 -8.47 6.17
C LEU A 173 -2.10 -8.88 6.36
N LEU A 174 -1.75 -9.41 7.53
CA LEU A 174 -0.41 -9.90 7.84
C LEU A 174 -0.02 -11.10 6.96
N GLU A 175 -0.96 -11.97 6.63
CA GLU A 175 -0.74 -13.11 5.74
C GLU A 175 -0.54 -12.67 4.29
N THR A 176 -1.36 -11.74 3.80
CA THR A 176 -1.15 -11.11 2.49
C THR A 176 0.23 -10.45 2.42
N ALA A 177 0.62 -9.73 3.47
CA ALA A 177 1.94 -9.12 3.56
C ALA A 177 3.08 -10.17 3.61
N ASP A 178 2.88 -11.33 4.24
CA ASP A 178 3.84 -12.44 4.23
C ASP A 178 4.02 -13.05 2.84
N TYR A 179 2.93 -13.28 2.09
CA TYR A 179 3.04 -13.74 0.70
C TYR A 179 3.81 -12.75 -0.18
N ILE A 180 3.46 -11.46 -0.11
CA ILE A 180 4.17 -10.39 -0.82
C ILE A 180 5.64 -10.34 -0.38
N ASN A 181 5.89 -10.46 0.93
CA ASN A 181 7.25 -10.37 1.44
C ASN A 181 8.11 -11.61 1.11
N SER A 182 7.47 -12.76 0.95
CA SER A 182 8.10 -14.03 0.58
C SER A 182 8.42 -14.11 -0.91
N ALA A 183 7.57 -13.53 -1.76
CA ALA A 183 7.76 -13.47 -3.19
C ALA A 183 9.05 -12.76 -3.62
N LYS A 184 9.59 -13.16 -4.77
CA LYS A 184 10.75 -12.51 -5.41
C LYS A 184 10.33 -11.22 -6.12
N VAL A 185 9.11 -11.21 -6.68
CA VAL A 185 8.50 -10.08 -7.37
C VAL A 185 7.00 -10.03 -7.09
N PHE A 186 6.47 -8.83 -6.98
CA PHE A 186 5.04 -8.56 -6.97
C PHE A 186 4.60 -8.11 -8.38
N LEU A 187 3.50 -8.66 -8.87
CA LEU A 187 2.88 -8.31 -10.14
C LEU A 187 1.44 -7.88 -9.88
N GLY A 188 1.01 -6.73 -10.38
CA GLY A 188 -0.39 -6.36 -10.22
C GLY A 188 -0.73 -4.96 -10.66
N VAL A 189 -1.86 -4.46 -10.18
CA VAL A 189 -2.33 -3.09 -10.45
C VAL A 189 -2.22 -2.20 -9.21
N VAL A 190 -2.41 -0.88 -9.38
CA VAL A 190 -2.48 0.09 -8.29
C VAL A 190 -3.59 -0.27 -7.28
N SER A 191 -3.17 -0.74 -6.11
CA SER A 191 -4.03 -1.32 -5.08
C SER A 191 -3.39 -1.25 -3.69
N SER A 192 -4.12 -1.68 -2.67
CA SER A 192 -3.59 -1.83 -1.32
C SER A 192 -2.43 -2.83 -1.24
N CYS A 193 -2.49 -3.94 -1.99
CA CYS A 193 -1.38 -4.89 -2.09
C CYS A 193 -0.14 -4.26 -2.74
N ASN A 194 -0.31 -3.36 -3.72
CA ASN A 194 0.80 -2.57 -4.25
C ASN A 194 1.41 -1.65 -3.17
N ALA A 195 0.60 -1.04 -2.30
CA ALA A 195 1.10 -0.22 -1.19
C ALA A 195 1.92 -1.06 -0.18
N LEU A 196 1.48 -2.29 0.12
CA LEU A 196 2.26 -3.24 0.92
C LEU A 196 3.59 -3.57 0.26
N ALA A 197 3.55 -3.93 -1.03
CA ALA A 197 4.75 -4.28 -1.78
C ALA A 197 5.74 -3.11 -1.84
N GLU A 198 5.25 -1.87 -2.00
CA GLU A 198 6.08 -0.67 -1.95
C GLU A 198 6.73 -0.52 -0.58
N GLY A 199 5.95 -0.59 0.49
CA GLY A 199 6.46 -0.39 1.85
C GLY A 199 7.39 -1.48 2.34
N LEU A 200 7.28 -2.68 1.80
CA LEU A 200 8.18 -3.81 2.04
C LEU A 200 9.45 -3.75 1.17
N GLY A 201 9.59 -2.75 0.29
CA GLY A 201 10.72 -2.62 -0.62
C GLY A 201 10.82 -3.77 -1.61
N LYS A 202 9.68 -4.28 -2.11
CA LYS A 202 9.67 -5.36 -3.09
C LYS A 202 9.90 -4.87 -4.50
N ARG A 203 10.52 -5.73 -5.32
CA ARG A 203 10.50 -5.58 -6.77
C ARG A 203 9.05 -5.72 -7.22
N ARG A 204 8.57 -4.75 -8.00
CA ARG A 204 7.18 -4.64 -8.41
C ARG A 204 7.09 -4.36 -9.90
N LEU A 205 6.20 -5.09 -10.56
CA LEU A 205 5.73 -4.82 -11.91
C LEU A 205 4.27 -4.37 -11.78
N VAL A 206 4.00 -3.10 -12.05
CA VAL A 206 2.71 -2.48 -11.69
C VAL A 206 2.04 -1.88 -12.91
N GLU A 207 0.80 -2.26 -13.14
CA GLU A 207 -0.08 -1.60 -14.09
C GLU A 207 -0.83 -0.46 -13.40
N GLN A 208 -0.92 0.68 -14.08
CA GLN A 208 -1.51 1.91 -13.58
C GLN A 208 -2.63 2.40 -14.50
N ALA A 209 -3.88 2.26 -14.08
CA ALA A 209 -5.01 2.87 -14.78
C ALA A 209 -5.02 4.39 -14.66
N ASP A 210 -5.69 5.04 -15.61
CA ASP A 210 -5.96 6.47 -15.56
C ASP A 210 -6.64 6.86 -14.25
N GLY A 211 -6.15 7.92 -13.62
CA GLY A 211 -6.63 8.41 -12.32
C GLY A 211 -6.02 7.71 -11.10
N CYS A 212 -5.18 6.68 -11.29
CA CYS A 212 -4.48 5.98 -10.20
C CYS A 212 -3.04 6.47 -10.01
N TYR A 213 -2.81 7.78 -10.13
CA TYR A 213 -1.48 8.40 -10.20
C TYR A 213 -0.82 8.67 -8.84
N ASN A 214 -1.52 8.39 -7.75
CA ASN A 214 -1.14 8.74 -6.38
C ASN A 214 -0.23 7.69 -5.68
N VAL A 215 0.44 6.83 -6.45
CA VAL A 215 1.37 5.81 -5.95
C VAL A 215 2.67 5.81 -6.74
N ASN A 216 3.75 5.25 -6.20
CA ASN A 216 5.01 5.14 -6.92
C ASN A 216 5.05 3.83 -7.72
N VAL A 217 4.80 3.90 -9.03
CA VAL A 217 4.92 2.74 -9.94
C VAL A 217 6.31 2.60 -10.57
N GLY A 218 7.18 3.59 -10.39
CA GLY A 218 8.56 3.60 -10.88
C GLY A 218 9.59 3.49 -9.75
N GLY A 219 10.83 3.84 -10.08
CA GLY A 219 11.95 3.85 -9.14
C GLY A 219 12.82 2.60 -9.22
N LYS A 220 13.69 2.41 -8.23
CA LYS A 220 14.65 1.28 -8.25
C LYS A 220 13.96 -0.07 -8.10
N MET A 221 12.85 -0.10 -7.37
CA MET A 221 12.10 -1.31 -7.03
C MET A 221 10.76 -1.42 -7.77
N GLY A 222 10.37 -0.45 -8.60
CA GLY A 222 9.10 -0.45 -9.33
C GLY A 222 9.27 -0.21 -10.82
N LEU A 223 8.50 -0.93 -11.63
CA LEU A 223 8.39 -0.71 -13.07
C LEU A 223 6.91 -0.65 -13.49
N SER A 224 6.55 0.39 -14.23
CA SER A 224 5.24 0.46 -14.90
C SER A 224 5.22 -0.51 -16.08
N ILE A 225 4.19 -1.35 -16.16
CA ILE A 225 4.02 -2.33 -17.25
C ILE A 225 3.00 -1.90 -18.32
N ASN A 226 2.48 -0.68 -18.25
CA ASN A 226 1.44 -0.19 -19.16
C ASN A 226 1.82 -0.25 -20.64
N SER A 227 3.11 -0.05 -20.97
CA SER A 227 3.62 -0.04 -22.34
C SER A 227 4.15 -1.40 -22.81
N LEU A 228 4.15 -2.42 -21.96
CA LEU A 228 4.67 -3.75 -22.28
C LEU A 228 3.57 -4.62 -22.91
N SER A 229 3.96 -5.51 -23.81
CA SER A 229 3.13 -6.62 -24.26
C SER A 229 3.00 -7.70 -23.16
N ASN A 230 2.01 -8.59 -23.29
CA ASN A 230 1.81 -9.70 -22.34
C ASN A 230 3.07 -10.58 -22.23
N GLN A 231 3.74 -10.85 -23.36
CA GLN A 231 4.99 -11.60 -23.41
C GLN A 231 6.16 -10.87 -22.70
N GLU A 232 6.30 -9.55 -22.92
CA GLU A 232 7.33 -8.77 -22.22
C GLU A 232 7.10 -8.74 -20.71
N VAL A 233 5.84 -8.72 -20.24
CA VAL A 233 5.53 -8.84 -18.82
C VAL A 233 6.01 -10.19 -18.27
N VAL A 234 5.73 -11.29 -18.96
CA VAL A 234 6.18 -12.63 -18.58
C VAL A 234 7.71 -12.69 -18.48
N GLU A 235 8.43 -12.21 -19.50
CA GLU A 235 9.90 -12.20 -19.52
C GLU A 235 10.51 -11.38 -18.39
N MET A 236 9.89 -10.25 -18.04
CA MET A 236 10.32 -9.42 -16.93
C MET A 236 10.10 -10.10 -15.57
N VAL A 237 8.98 -10.82 -15.39
CA VAL A 237 8.74 -11.62 -14.18
C VAL A 237 9.79 -12.73 -14.05
N GLU A 238 10.03 -13.49 -15.11
CA GLU A 238 11.04 -14.56 -15.12
C GLU A 238 12.44 -14.02 -14.80
N THR A 239 12.80 -12.88 -15.39
CA THR A 239 14.07 -12.19 -15.11
C THR A 239 14.19 -11.79 -13.63
N CYS A 240 13.10 -11.28 -13.04
CA CYS A 240 13.10 -10.95 -11.62
C CYS A 240 13.27 -12.18 -10.73
N CYS A 241 12.70 -13.32 -11.12
CA CYS A 241 12.71 -14.58 -10.37
C CYS A 241 13.99 -15.41 -10.51
N ALA A 242 14.82 -15.12 -11.53
CA ALA A 242 16.11 -15.78 -11.76
C ALA A 242 17.25 -15.25 -10.86
N VAL A 243 17.06 -14.10 -10.21
CA VAL A 243 18.00 -13.44 -9.29
C VAL A 243 17.71 -13.82 -7.85
#